data_AF-A0A9P4P9F5-F1
#
_entry.id   AF-A0A9P4P9F5-F1
#
_cell.length_a   1.000
_cell.length_b   1.000
_cell.length_c   1.000
_cell.angle_alpha   90.00
_cell.angle_beta   90.00
_cell.angle_gamma   90.00
#
_symmetry.space_group_name_H-M   'P 1'
#
loop_
_entity.id
_entity.type
_entity.pdbx_description
1 polymer ?
#
loop_
_entity_poly.entity_id
_entity_poly.type
_entity_poly.pdbx_seq_one_letter_code
_entity_poly.pdbx_strand_id
1 'polypeptide(L)'
;MLLYYCLFSLYALLVSADFDIYLITKDPDAPGFGVIGWQVVDPTRKACPDPARTRMFSRRTDVSGNKIGIRCVSETVLGGCEPLRGSYPNDIGLMEMHFSDTPKIHYTIYRSGHGKPWEMVGLQGEPGGYCEPAPWPPSDQAFSECGPFTLWKKMRCHSFLTADYINDYNRGWHP
;
A
#
# COMPACT_ATOMS: atom_id res chain seq x y z
N MET A 1 14.47 -38.16 1.12
CA MET A 1 14.78 -36.90 1.83
C MET A 1 14.97 -35.72 0.90
N LEU A 2 15.83 -35.76 -0.13
CA LEU A 2 16.03 -34.64 -1.08
C LEU A 2 14.74 -34.14 -1.78
N LEU A 3 13.84 -35.04 -2.16
CA LEU A 3 12.56 -34.68 -2.81
C LEU A 3 11.64 -33.84 -1.90
N TYR A 4 11.69 -34.07 -0.59
CA TYR A 4 10.83 -33.39 0.39
C TYR A 4 11.27 -31.94 0.59
N TYR A 5 12.58 -31.69 0.60
CA TYR A 5 13.14 -30.34 0.66
C TYR A 5 12.86 -29.54 -0.62
N CYS A 6 12.96 -30.15 -1.81
CA CYS A 6 12.58 -29.48 -3.06
C CYS A 6 11.09 -29.10 -3.11
N LEU A 7 10.20 -29.97 -2.62
CA LEU A 7 8.76 -29.68 -2.59
C LEU A 7 8.40 -28.59 -1.56
N PHE A 8 9.08 -28.54 -0.42
CA PHE A 8 8.90 -27.48 0.58
C PHE A 8 9.37 -26.11 0.06
N SER A 9 10.50 -26.06 -0.64
CA SER A 9 11.00 -24.83 -1.26
C SER A 9 10.08 -24.33 -2.38
N LEU A 10 9.44 -25.24 -3.14
CA LEU A 10 8.43 -24.86 -4.13
C LEU A 10 7.14 -24.33 -3.47
N TYR A 11 6.72 -24.90 -2.34
CA TYR A 11 5.57 -24.42 -1.57
C TYR A 11 5.81 -23.03 -0.96
N ALA A 12 7.03 -22.77 -0.48
CA ALA A 12 7.41 -21.45 0.03
C ALA A 12 7.42 -20.36 -1.07
N LEU A 13 7.67 -20.74 -2.33
CA LEU A 13 7.58 -19.83 -3.49
C LEU A 13 6.14 -19.59 -3.97
N LEU A 14 5.17 -20.38 -3.53
CA LEU A 14 3.77 -20.29 -3.93
C LEU A 14 2.92 -19.40 -3.02
N VAL A 15 3.47 -18.94 -1.88
CA VAL A 15 2.81 -17.95 -1.04
C VAL A 15 3.20 -16.57 -1.55
N SER A 16 2.57 -16.12 -2.64
CA SER A 16 2.51 -14.69 -2.94
C SER A 16 1.84 -14.02 -1.75
N ALA A 17 2.54 -13.08 -1.14
CA ALA A 17 2.02 -12.28 -0.06
C ALA A 17 1.47 -10.99 -0.66
N ASP A 18 0.15 -10.96 -0.79
CA ASP A 18 -0.56 -9.83 -1.37
C ASP A 18 -0.94 -8.84 -0.26
N PHE A 19 -0.91 -7.54 -0.58
CA PHE A 19 -1.45 -6.49 0.26
C PHE A 19 -2.13 -5.40 -0.56
N ASP A 20 -3.16 -4.79 0.01
CA ASP A 20 -3.85 -3.66 -0.60
C ASP A 20 -3.43 -2.36 0.11
N ILE A 21 -3.15 -1.32 -0.68
CA ILE A 21 -2.83 0.02 -0.18
C ILE A 21 -4.08 0.87 -0.23
N TYR A 22 -4.48 1.39 0.93
CA TYR A 22 -5.63 2.27 1.09
C TYR A 22 -5.21 3.68 1.48
N LEU A 23 -5.81 4.68 0.86
CA LEU A 23 -5.81 6.06 1.33
C LEU A 23 -6.94 6.22 2.34
N ILE A 24 -6.67 6.84 3.49
CA ILE A 24 -7.64 6.98 4.57
C ILE A 24 -8.10 8.43 4.68
N THR A 25 -9.41 8.63 4.69
CA THR A 25 -10.04 9.92 5.01
C THR A 25 -10.87 9.81 6.27
N LYS A 26 -10.93 10.89 7.03
CA LYS A 26 -11.86 11.05 8.14
C LYS A 26 -13.00 12.00 7.74
N ASP A 27 -14.22 11.66 8.14
CA ASP A 27 -15.44 12.45 7.95
C ASP A 27 -15.61 12.91 6.48
N PRO A 28 -15.78 11.98 5.52
CA PRO A 28 -15.76 12.28 4.07
C PRO A 28 -16.85 13.26 3.62
N ASP A 29 -17.90 13.43 4.42
CA ASP A 29 -19.04 14.30 4.13
C ASP A 29 -18.96 15.65 4.88
N ALA A 30 -17.93 15.85 5.71
CA ALA A 30 -17.70 17.11 6.40
C ALA A 30 -16.95 18.13 5.52
N PRO A 31 -17.25 19.44 5.65
CA PRO A 31 -16.46 20.48 5.01
C PRO A 31 -15.00 20.40 5.49
N GLY A 32 -14.07 20.15 4.57
CA GLY A 32 -12.65 19.99 4.90
C GLY A 32 -12.18 18.55 5.14
N PHE A 33 -12.84 17.55 4.55
CA PHE A 33 -12.43 16.13 4.59
C PHE A 33 -10.90 15.99 4.49
N GLY A 34 -10.31 15.43 5.54
CA GLY A 34 -8.86 15.33 5.68
C GLY A 34 -8.39 13.95 5.28
N VAL A 35 -7.47 13.87 4.32
CA VAL A 35 -6.60 12.70 4.19
C VAL A 35 -5.77 12.61 5.46
N ILE A 36 -5.93 11.53 6.23
CA ILE A 36 -5.21 11.34 7.50
C ILE A 36 -3.98 10.44 7.34
N GLY A 37 -3.90 9.66 6.26
CA GLY A 37 -2.76 8.79 5.99
C GLY A 37 -3.10 7.64 5.08
N TRP A 38 -2.31 6.58 5.21
CA TRP A 38 -2.36 5.38 4.40
C TRP A 38 -2.37 4.14 5.28
N GLN A 39 -2.96 3.06 4.80
CA GLN A 39 -2.87 1.75 5.43
C GLN A 39 -2.58 0.65 4.42
N VAL A 40 -1.87 -0.35 4.91
CA VAL A 40 -1.63 -1.60 4.23
C VAL A 40 -2.58 -2.63 4.83
N VAL A 41 -3.40 -3.26 4.01
CA VAL A 41 -4.50 -4.13 4.46
C VAL A 41 -4.39 -5.48 3.77
N ASP A 42 -4.65 -6.54 4.52
CA ASP A 42 -4.75 -7.90 3.95
C ASP A 42 -5.94 -7.96 2.97
N PRO A 43 -5.74 -8.38 1.71
CA PRO A 43 -6.80 -8.45 0.70
C PRO A 43 -7.96 -9.40 1.04
N THR A 44 -7.72 -10.37 1.94
CA THR A 44 -8.72 -11.34 2.40
C THR A 44 -9.62 -10.77 3.50
N ARG A 45 -9.23 -9.64 4.11
CA ARG A 45 -9.97 -9.01 5.21
C ARG A 45 -11.37 -8.59 4.75
N LYS A 46 -12.37 -8.94 5.57
CA LYS A 46 -13.80 -8.65 5.29
C LYS A 46 -14.40 -7.57 6.18
N ALA A 47 -13.75 -7.24 7.29
CA ALA A 47 -14.18 -6.19 8.21
C ALA A 47 -13.32 -4.94 8.03
N CYS A 48 -13.90 -3.78 8.31
CA CYS A 48 -13.17 -2.52 8.36
C CYS A 48 -11.88 -2.66 9.19
N PRO A 49 -10.69 -2.42 8.62
CA PRO A 49 -9.49 -2.28 9.43
C PRO A 49 -9.68 -1.06 10.33
N ASP A 50 -9.53 -1.24 11.64
CA ASP A 50 -9.62 -0.12 12.58
C ASP A 50 -8.44 0.84 12.32
N PRO A 51 -8.69 2.09 11.87
CA PRO A 51 -7.62 3.03 11.58
C PRO A 51 -6.82 3.48 12.81
N ALA A 52 -7.39 3.31 14.02
CA ALA A 52 -6.72 3.58 15.28
C ALA A 52 -5.85 2.40 15.77
N ARG A 53 -6.04 1.20 15.23
CA ARG A 53 -5.34 -0.03 15.68
C ARG A 53 -4.59 -0.78 14.60
N THR A 54 -4.85 -0.47 13.33
CA THR A 54 -4.05 -0.91 12.19
C THR A 54 -3.05 0.19 11.88
N ARG A 55 -1.81 -0.19 11.56
CA ARG A 55 -0.72 0.76 11.43
C ARG A 55 -1.04 1.84 10.39
N MET A 56 -0.98 3.10 10.83
CA MET A 56 -1.20 4.25 9.97
C MET A 56 0.14 4.78 9.48
N PHE A 57 0.30 4.83 8.15
CA PHE A 57 1.47 5.43 7.51
C PHE A 57 1.14 6.87 7.14
N SER A 58 1.92 7.82 7.64
CA SER A 58 1.72 9.23 7.33
C SER A 58 1.85 9.48 5.83
N ARG A 59 1.01 10.39 5.30
CA ARG A 59 1.25 11.00 3.99
C ARG A 59 2.54 11.83 4.09
N ARG A 60 3.47 11.62 3.16
CA ARG A 60 4.75 12.32 3.11
C ARG A 60 4.99 12.93 1.74
N THR A 61 5.77 14.00 1.68
CA THR A 61 6.32 14.53 0.42
C THR A 61 7.67 13.90 0.07
N ASP A 62 8.30 13.26 1.06
CA ASP A 62 9.61 12.61 1.00
C ASP A 62 9.67 11.51 2.07
N VAL A 63 10.05 10.29 1.67
CA VAL A 63 10.22 9.12 2.56
C VAL A 63 11.67 8.62 2.56
N SER A 64 12.61 9.45 2.11
CA SER A 64 14.04 9.15 2.15
C SER A 64 14.58 9.08 3.59
N GLY A 65 15.73 8.41 3.74
CA GLY A 65 16.36 8.19 5.04
C GLY A 65 15.57 7.21 5.89
N ASN A 66 15.03 7.70 7.01
CA ASN A 66 14.30 6.98 8.05
C ASN A 66 12.84 7.47 8.22
N LYS A 67 12.31 8.19 7.23
CA LYS A 67 10.99 8.82 7.31
C LYS A 67 9.89 7.82 6.97
N ILE A 68 9.40 7.09 7.97
CA ILE A 68 8.30 6.13 7.79
C ILE A 68 7.05 6.85 7.26
N GLY A 69 6.44 6.28 6.22
CA GLY A 69 5.27 6.84 5.57
C GLY A 69 5.15 6.42 4.11
N ILE A 70 4.18 7.03 3.42
CA ILE A 70 4.00 6.87 1.99
C ILE A 70 3.97 8.25 1.34
N ARG A 71 4.82 8.41 0.33
CA ARG A 71 4.76 9.51 -0.63
C ARG A 71 4.03 9.04 -1.87
N CYS A 72 3.06 9.84 -2.31
CA CYS A 72 2.30 9.59 -3.52
C CYS A 72 2.32 10.85 -4.38
N VAL A 73 2.68 10.69 -5.65
CA VAL A 73 2.70 11.75 -6.65
C VAL A 73 1.75 11.37 -7.78
N SER A 74 0.88 12.30 -8.16
CA SER A 74 -0.02 12.13 -9.30
C SER A 74 0.57 12.79 -10.53
N GLU A 75 0.34 12.21 -11.71
CA GLU A 75 0.77 12.78 -12.99
C GLU A 75 -0.28 13.65 -13.65
N THR A 76 -1.55 13.49 -13.28
CA THR A 76 -2.67 14.21 -13.88
C THR A 76 -3.29 15.18 -12.89
N VAL A 77 -4.01 16.17 -13.44
CA VAL A 77 -4.83 17.13 -12.67
C VAL A 77 -6.03 16.48 -11.97
N LEU A 78 -6.49 15.33 -12.47
CA LEU A 78 -7.56 14.54 -11.84
C LEU A 78 -7.04 13.86 -10.56
N GLY A 79 -5.73 13.62 -10.48
CA GLY A 79 -5.08 13.07 -9.30
C GLY A 79 -5.28 11.57 -9.15
N GLY A 80 -4.27 10.87 -8.65
CA GLY A 80 -4.35 9.47 -8.22
C GLY A 80 -4.18 9.30 -6.71
N CYS A 81 -3.62 10.31 -6.04
CA CYS A 81 -3.26 10.29 -4.62
C CYS A 81 -4.32 10.91 -3.69
N GLU A 82 -5.46 11.31 -4.23
CA GLU A 82 -6.57 11.92 -3.49
C GLU A 82 -7.73 10.94 -3.31
N PRO A 83 -8.80 11.26 -2.57
CA PRO A 83 -9.96 10.36 -2.44
C PRO A 83 -10.62 10.03 -3.79
N LEU A 84 -11.15 8.81 -3.94
CA LEU A 84 -11.66 8.32 -5.23
C LEU A 84 -12.89 9.06 -5.76
N ARG A 85 -13.55 9.95 -5.00
CA ARG A 85 -14.69 10.76 -5.47
C ARG A 85 -14.35 11.66 -6.68
N GLY A 86 -13.07 11.88 -6.98
CA GLY A 86 -12.63 12.60 -8.18
C GLY A 86 -11.22 12.24 -8.65
N SER A 87 -10.68 11.09 -8.23
CA SER A 87 -9.29 10.68 -8.49
C SER A 87 -9.24 9.28 -9.10
N TYR A 88 -8.30 9.02 -10.00
CA TYR A 88 -8.12 7.73 -10.66
C TYR A 88 -6.83 7.06 -10.18
N PRO A 89 -6.87 5.84 -9.62
CA PRO A 89 -5.66 5.12 -9.21
C PRO A 89 -4.60 5.00 -10.31
N ASN A 90 -5.04 4.88 -11.56
CA ASN A 90 -4.17 4.86 -12.74
C ASN A 90 -3.35 6.14 -12.96
N ASP A 91 -3.70 7.24 -12.29
CA ASP A 91 -3.02 8.54 -12.43
C ASP A 91 -1.93 8.77 -11.37
N ILE A 92 -1.67 7.78 -10.52
CA ILE A 92 -0.52 7.79 -9.61
C ILE A 92 0.75 7.67 -10.46
N GLY A 93 1.59 8.70 -10.56
CA GLY A 93 2.87 8.59 -11.27
C GLY A 93 3.92 7.81 -10.49
N LEU A 94 3.93 8.04 -9.18
CA LEU A 94 4.89 7.48 -8.25
C LEU A 94 4.22 7.21 -6.90
N MET A 95 4.54 6.05 -6.32
CA MET A 95 4.27 5.74 -4.93
C MET A 95 5.54 5.21 -4.28
N GLU A 96 6.10 5.98 -3.36
CA GLU A 96 7.31 5.64 -2.61
C GLU A 96 6.89 5.34 -1.16
N MET A 97 7.23 4.15 -0.69
CA MET A 97 6.74 3.57 0.55
C MET A 97 7.93 3.22 1.43
N HIS A 98 7.97 3.78 2.63
CA HIS A 98 8.94 3.39 3.63
C HIS A 98 8.21 2.89 4.87
N PHE A 99 8.24 1.58 5.06
CA PHE A 99 7.46 0.91 6.10
C PHE A 99 8.26 0.62 7.35
N SER A 100 9.58 0.46 7.29
CA SER A 100 10.38 0.09 8.46
C SER A 100 11.85 0.36 8.21
N ASP A 101 12.59 0.67 9.27
CA ASP A 101 14.05 0.73 9.27
C ASP A 101 14.70 -0.58 9.74
N THR A 102 13.99 -1.43 10.50
CA THR A 102 14.57 -2.66 11.07
C THR A 102 13.56 -3.82 11.09
N PRO A 103 13.65 -4.78 10.14
CA PRO A 103 14.46 -4.72 8.93
C PRO A 103 14.00 -3.58 8.01
N LYS A 104 14.89 -3.11 7.14
CA LYS A 104 14.56 -2.03 6.21
C LYS A 104 13.54 -2.53 5.19
N ILE A 105 12.39 -1.85 5.11
CA ILE A 105 11.34 -2.12 4.13
C ILE A 105 11.04 -0.80 3.42
N HIS A 106 11.52 -0.69 2.18
CA HIS A 106 11.34 0.50 1.36
C HIS A 106 11.15 0.07 -0.09
N TYR A 107 10.12 0.58 -0.74
CA TYR A 107 9.82 0.31 -2.13
C TYR A 107 9.32 1.54 -2.86
N THR A 108 9.62 1.60 -4.14
CA THR A 108 9.10 2.61 -5.05
C THR A 108 8.37 1.94 -6.20
N ILE A 109 7.21 2.47 -6.53
CA ILE A 109 6.35 2.05 -7.63
C ILE A 109 6.24 3.22 -8.60
N TYR A 110 6.44 2.96 -9.89
CA TYR A 110 6.32 3.97 -10.95
C TYR A 110 5.27 3.54 -11.97
N ARG A 111 4.42 4.49 -12.43
CA ARG A 111 3.46 4.23 -13.51
C ARG A 111 4.14 3.75 -14.78
N SER A 112 5.22 4.42 -15.17
CA SER A 112 6.01 4.11 -16.36
C SER A 112 7.38 3.56 -15.95
N GLY A 113 7.39 2.47 -15.16
CA GLY A 113 8.58 1.90 -14.52
C GLY A 113 9.71 1.50 -15.47
N HIS A 114 10.75 0.84 -14.92
CA HIS A 114 11.98 0.45 -15.61
C HIS A 114 11.78 -0.73 -16.60
N GLY A 115 10.78 -0.66 -17.47
CA GLY A 115 10.42 -1.67 -18.46
C GLY A 115 9.05 -2.32 -18.23
N LYS A 116 8.47 -2.20 -17.01
CA LYS A 116 7.10 -2.62 -16.69
C LYS A 116 6.38 -1.57 -15.85
N PRO A 117 5.14 -1.20 -16.20
CA PRO A 117 4.35 -0.29 -15.39
C PRO A 117 4.06 -0.92 -14.02
N TRP A 118 4.12 -0.10 -12.97
CA TRP A 118 3.77 -0.46 -11.59
C TRP A 118 4.63 -1.57 -10.95
N GLU A 119 5.83 -1.79 -11.48
CA GLU A 119 6.81 -2.63 -10.82
C GLU A 119 7.19 -2.02 -9.46
N MET A 120 7.26 -2.87 -8.44
CA MET A 120 7.68 -2.48 -7.11
C MET A 120 9.18 -2.76 -6.97
N VAL A 121 9.97 -1.71 -6.78
CA VAL A 121 11.43 -1.79 -6.78
C VAL A 121 11.97 -1.30 -5.44
N GLY A 122 12.92 -2.04 -4.85
CA GLY A 122 13.58 -1.65 -3.62
C GLY A 122 14.66 -0.59 -3.80
N LEU A 123 15.35 -0.23 -2.72
CA LEU A 123 16.30 0.90 -2.72
C LEU A 123 17.53 0.68 -3.60
N GLN A 124 17.93 -0.57 -3.81
CA GLN A 124 19.10 -0.95 -4.59
C GLN A 124 18.71 -1.49 -5.97
N GLY A 125 17.46 -1.26 -6.42
CA GLY A 125 16.97 -1.77 -7.69
C GLY A 125 16.49 -3.23 -7.63
N GLU A 126 16.45 -3.84 -6.45
CA GLU A 126 15.98 -5.22 -6.28
C GLU A 126 14.47 -5.33 -6.52
N PRO A 127 13.98 -6.43 -7.12
CA PRO A 127 12.55 -6.63 -7.34
C PRO A 127 11.83 -6.86 -6.01
N GLY A 128 10.84 -6.02 -5.73
CA GLY A 128 9.94 -6.16 -4.58
C GLY A 128 8.63 -6.88 -4.93
N GLY A 129 8.26 -6.90 -6.21
CA GLY A 129 6.98 -7.43 -6.70
C GLY A 129 6.38 -6.55 -7.78
N TYR A 130 5.06 -6.59 -7.91
CA TYR A 130 4.32 -5.68 -8.80
C TYR A 130 3.04 -5.21 -8.13
N CYS A 131 2.54 -4.05 -8.52
CA CYS A 131 1.25 -3.55 -8.06
C CYS A 131 0.32 -3.29 -9.23
N GLU A 132 -0.97 -3.34 -8.96
CA GLU A 132 -2.03 -3.00 -9.89
C GLU A 132 -2.87 -1.89 -9.28
N PRO A 133 -3.08 -0.78 -10.00
CA PRO A 133 -4.01 0.25 -9.57
C PRO A 133 -5.43 -0.33 -9.44
N ALA A 134 -6.16 0.10 -8.42
CA ALA A 134 -7.53 -0.34 -8.22
C ALA A 134 -8.40 0.01 -9.45
N PRO A 135 -9.27 -0.91 -9.93
CA PRO A 135 -10.13 -0.67 -11.08
C PRO A 135 -11.00 0.58 -10.91
N TRP A 136 -11.27 1.27 -12.03
CA TRP A 136 -12.23 2.37 -12.09
C TRP A 136 -13.32 2.08 -13.12
N PRO A 137 -14.62 2.24 -12.80
CA PRO A 137 -15.17 2.63 -11.48
C PRO A 137 -14.83 1.59 -10.39
N PRO A 138 -14.83 1.97 -9.10
CA PRO A 138 -14.46 1.06 -8.02
C PRO A 138 -15.46 -0.11 -8.00
N SER A 139 -15.00 -1.30 -8.36
CA SER A 139 -15.83 -2.51 -8.29
C SER A 139 -15.94 -3.07 -6.87
N ASP A 140 -15.00 -2.68 -6.00
CA ASP A 140 -14.92 -3.07 -4.61
C ASP A 140 -14.52 -1.87 -3.75
N GLN A 141 -15.50 -1.33 -3.02
CA GLN A 141 -15.29 -0.32 -2.00
C GLN A 141 -15.68 -0.89 -0.64
N ALA A 142 -15.20 -2.11 -0.32
CA ALA A 142 -15.50 -2.86 0.91
C ALA A 142 -15.43 -2.02 2.20
N PHE A 143 -14.65 -0.93 2.20
CA PHE A 143 -14.38 -0.08 3.34
C PHE A 143 -14.81 1.39 3.10
N SER A 144 -15.89 1.60 2.33
CA SER A 144 -16.48 2.93 2.11
C SER A 144 -17.00 3.56 3.41
N GLU A 145 -17.43 2.73 4.37
CA GLU A 145 -18.06 3.14 5.62
C GLU A 145 -17.47 2.37 6.81
N CYS A 146 -16.42 2.94 7.42
CA CYS A 146 -15.73 2.37 8.58
C CYS A 146 -15.82 3.29 9.80
N GLY A 147 -17.06 3.61 10.19
CA GLY A 147 -17.35 4.59 11.24
C GLY A 147 -17.06 6.01 10.74
N PRO A 148 -16.21 6.80 11.43
CA PRO A 148 -15.84 8.14 10.97
C PRO A 148 -14.80 8.11 9.83
N PHE A 149 -14.42 6.92 9.34
CA PHE A 149 -13.37 6.76 8.34
C PHE A 149 -13.90 6.12 7.05
N THR A 150 -13.28 6.53 5.94
CA THR A 150 -13.43 5.87 4.64
C THR A 150 -12.06 5.49 4.12
N LEU A 151 -11.97 4.27 3.61
CA LEU A 151 -10.74 3.74 3.03
C LEU A 151 -10.91 3.59 1.52
N TRP A 152 -10.04 4.28 0.79
CA TRP A 152 -10.03 4.32 -0.65
C TRP A 152 -8.92 3.42 -1.17
N LYS A 153 -9.27 2.26 -1.73
CA LYS A 153 -8.28 1.35 -2.30
C LYS A 153 -7.56 2.03 -3.46
N LYS A 154 -6.23 2.08 -3.41
CA LYS A 154 -5.40 2.67 -4.47
C LYS A 154 -4.67 1.62 -5.27
N MET A 155 -4.05 0.65 -4.62
CA MET A 155 -3.32 -0.40 -5.32
C MET A 155 -3.52 -1.75 -4.64
N ARG A 156 -3.45 -2.81 -5.42
CA ARG A 156 -3.15 -4.16 -4.96
C ARG A 156 -1.71 -4.46 -5.29
N CYS A 157 -0.93 -4.92 -4.33
CA CYS A 157 0.47 -5.27 -4.52
C CYS A 157 0.67 -6.77 -4.27
N HIS A 158 1.40 -7.39 -5.17
CA HIS A 158 1.79 -8.79 -5.15
C HIS A 158 3.29 -8.84 -4.85
N SER A 159 3.63 -9.31 -3.65
CA SER A 159 5.00 -9.22 -3.12
C SER A 159 5.37 -10.47 -2.32
N PHE A 160 6.57 -10.45 -1.74
CA PHE A 160 6.99 -11.45 -0.76
C PHE A 160 6.58 -11.11 0.69
N LEU A 161 6.06 -9.90 0.94
CA LEU A 161 5.69 -9.44 2.27
C LEU A 161 4.17 -9.39 2.46
N THR A 162 3.67 -9.95 3.56
CA THR A 162 2.24 -9.86 3.90
C THR A 162 1.91 -8.50 4.49
N ALA A 163 0.63 -8.12 4.44
CA ALA A 163 0.14 -6.94 5.15
C ALA A 163 0.47 -7.00 6.66
N ASP A 164 0.31 -8.17 7.29
CA ASP A 164 0.64 -8.37 8.70
C ASP A 164 2.13 -8.16 8.99
N TYR A 165 3.02 -8.64 8.10
CA TYR A 165 4.45 -8.42 8.23
C TYR A 165 4.81 -6.93 8.15
N ILE A 166 4.17 -6.19 7.24
CA ILE A 166 4.38 -4.74 7.07
C ILE A 166 3.83 -3.96 8.28
N ASN A 167 2.72 -4.41 8.85
CA ASN A 167 2.03 -3.75 9.96
C ASN A 167 2.61 -4.07 11.34
N ASP A 168 3.54 -5.03 11.47
CA ASP A 168 4.14 -5.41 12.74
C ASP A 168 4.80 -4.20 13.44
N TYR A 169 4.17 -3.77 14.53
CA TYR A 169 4.51 -2.58 15.29
C TYR A 169 5.87 -2.66 15.99
N ASN A 170 6.40 -3.87 16.22
CA ASN A 170 7.71 -4.06 16.86
C ASN A 170 8.88 -3.58 15.97
N ARG A 171 8.61 -3.12 14.75
CA ARG A 171 9.60 -2.75 13.73
C ARG A 171 9.70 -1.24 13.48
N GLY A 172 9.33 -0.42 14.47
CA GLY A 172 9.70 1.00 14.50
C GLY A 172 8.56 2.01 14.35
N TRP A 173 7.34 1.71 14.82
CA TRP A 173 6.39 2.79 15.12
C TRP A 173 6.35 3.02 16.64
N HIS A 174 6.74 4.22 17.07
CA HIS A 174 6.43 4.74 18.39
C HIS A 174 5.45 5.91 18.20
N PRO A 175 4.27 5.89 18.85
CA PRO A 175 3.33 7.01 18.82
C PRO A 175 3.97 8.32 19.31
#